data_AF-A0A358SQ96-F1
#
_entry.id   AF-A0A358SQ96-F1
#
_cell.length_a   1.000
_cell.length_b   1.000
_cell.length_c   1.000
_cell.angle_alpha   90.00
_cell.angle_beta   90.00
_cell.angle_gamma   90.00
#
_symmetry.space_group_name_H-M   'P 1'
#
loop_
_entity.id
_entity.type
_entity.pdbx_description
1 polymer ?
#
loop_
_entity_poly.entity_id
_entity_poly.type
_entity_poly.pdbx_seq_one_letter_code
_entity_poly.pdbx_strand_id
1 'polypeptide(L)'
;MNISLRRAAAASAVSLLALLPLASSASAAATHPQQRQLAVTTLSNFKVVLTATRKQTDLATVTAAGYRSTSHGWKLIATKRIGGAGQWFWYSVGVCSFTVTQFKPTPPPGSPSMEPWDSMTVSLSADPAIGCVPPYTKHWR
;
A
#
# COMPACT_ATOMS: atom_id res chain seq x y z
N MET A 1 -66.56 63.24 14.65
CA MET A 1 -66.40 62.81 16.06
C MET A 1 -65.69 61.47 16.01
N ASN A 2 -64.62 61.12 16.74
CA ASN A 2 -63.77 61.78 17.71
C ASN A 2 -62.40 61.06 17.70
N ILE A 3 -61.36 61.81 18.07
CA ILE A 3 -59.94 61.45 18.13
C ILE A 3 -59.63 60.53 19.33
N SER A 4 -58.67 59.61 19.22
CA SER A 4 -57.55 59.51 20.20
C SER A 4 -56.48 58.46 19.87
N LEU A 5 -55.24 58.94 19.76
CA LEU A 5 -53.99 58.20 19.79
C LEU A 5 -53.82 57.43 21.10
N ARG A 6 -53.16 56.25 21.05
CA ARG A 6 -52.15 55.86 22.05
C ARG A 6 -50.99 55.09 21.39
N ARG A 7 -49.78 55.60 21.63
CA ARG A 7 -48.47 55.02 21.33
C ARG A 7 -48.22 53.78 22.19
N ALA A 8 -47.52 52.78 21.65
CA ALA A 8 -46.55 52.01 22.41
C ALA A 8 -45.54 51.36 21.45
N ALA A 9 -44.26 51.60 21.71
CA ALA A 9 -43.11 51.21 20.92
C ALA A 9 -42.88 49.70 20.93
N ALA A 10 -42.51 49.13 19.79
CA ALA A 10 -41.90 47.81 19.70
C ALA A 10 -40.52 47.97 19.07
N ALA A 11 -39.49 47.58 19.82
CA ALA A 11 -38.09 47.72 19.48
C ALA A 11 -37.70 46.88 18.26
N SER A 12 -37.17 47.53 17.24
CA SER A 12 -36.56 46.86 16.09
C SER A 12 -35.16 46.38 16.46
N ALA A 13 -35.03 45.08 16.73
CA ALA A 13 -33.72 44.44 16.83
C ALA A 13 -33.14 44.28 15.42
N VAL A 14 -32.16 45.12 15.07
CA VAL A 14 -31.39 45.01 13.83
C VAL A 14 -30.32 43.93 14.04
N SER A 15 -30.55 42.73 13.50
CA SER A 15 -29.54 41.68 13.43
C SER A 15 -28.50 42.03 12.37
N LEU A 16 -27.35 42.54 12.81
CA LEU A 16 -26.14 42.67 12.00
C LEU A 16 -25.57 41.27 11.70
N LEU A 17 -25.86 40.75 10.51
CA LEU A 17 -25.19 39.58 9.95
C LEU A 17 -23.75 39.96 9.57
N ALA A 18 -22.80 39.65 10.47
CA ALA A 18 -21.38 39.71 10.16
C ALA A 18 -21.03 38.62 9.14
N LEU A 19 -20.81 39.03 7.88
CA LEU A 19 -20.25 38.17 6.83
C LEU A 19 -18.75 37.97 7.12
N LEU A 20 -18.41 36.86 7.78
CA LEU A 20 -17.03 36.40 7.90
C LEU A 20 -16.56 35.86 6.53
N PRO A 21 -15.40 36.29 6.01
CA PRO A 21 -14.83 35.68 4.81
C PRO A 21 -14.38 34.25 5.16
N LEU A 22 -15.04 33.26 4.55
CA LEU A 22 -14.58 31.88 4.52
C LEU A 22 -13.25 31.81 3.76
N ALA A 23 -12.15 31.94 4.50
CA ALA A 23 -10.83 31.60 3.99
C ALA A 23 -10.82 30.10 3.65
N SER A 24 -10.99 29.77 2.36
CA SER A 24 -10.79 28.42 1.86
C SER A 24 -9.32 28.06 2.05
N SER A 25 -9.01 27.37 3.14
CA SER A 25 -7.75 26.66 3.28
C SER A 25 -7.80 25.46 2.33
N ALA A 26 -7.30 25.66 1.12
CA ALA A 26 -6.98 24.56 0.21
C ALA A 26 -5.87 23.74 0.85
N SER A 27 -6.27 22.80 1.71
CA SER A 27 -5.38 21.79 2.25
C SER A 27 -4.89 20.99 1.05
N ALA A 28 -3.62 21.17 0.67
CA ALA A 28 -2.97 20.31 -0.30
C ALA A 28 -2.98 18.89 0.28
N ALA A 29 -4.01 18.12 -0.07
CA ALA A 29 -4.12 16.74 0.35
C ALA A 29 -2.92 16.00 -0.25
N ALA A 30 -1.96 15.65 0.61
CA ALA A 30 -0.87 14.77 0.23
C ALA A 30 -1.51 13.52 -0.37
N THR A 31 -1.38 13.35 -1.69
CA THR A 31 -1.91 12.17 -2.35
C THR A 31 -1.05 10.99 -1.89
N HIS A 32 -1.60 10.17 -0.99
CA HIS A 32 -0.90 8.97 -0.53
C HIS A 32 -0.57 8.10 -1.75
N PRO A 33 0.63 7.49 -1.84
CA PRO A 33 0.97 6.60 -2.93
C PRO A 33 -0.07 5.49 -3.04
N GLN A 34 -0.69 5.35 -4.21
CA GLN A 34 -1.65 4.28 -4.44
C GLN A 34 -0.93 2.93 -4.41
N GLN A 35 -1.49 1.95 -3.69
CA GLN A 35 -0.91 0.62 -3.54
C GLN A 35 -1.94 -0.45 -3.89
N ARG A 36 -1.48 -1.54 -4.53
CA ARG A 36 -2.28 -2.73 -4.84
C ARG A 36 -1.53 -3.97 -4.40
N GLN A 37 -2.16 -4.79 -3.57
CA GLN A 37 -1.66 -6.13 -3.28
C GLN A 37 -1.83 -7.00 -4.52
N LEU A 38 -0.76 -7.62 -4.99
CA LEU A 38 -0.76 -8.50 -6.16
C LEU A 38 -0.96 -9.96 -5.78
N ALA A 39 -0.27 -10.42 -4.74
CA ALA A 39 -0.40 -11.79 -4.23
C ALA A 39 0.10 -11.88 -2.79
N VAL A 40 -0.34 -12.92 -2.09
CA VAL A 40 0.13 -13.28 -0.76
C VAL A 40 0.29 -14.78 -0.68
N THR A 41 1.42 -15.23 -0.18
CA THR A 41 1.65 -16.64 0.11
C THR A 41 2.19 -16.78 1.53
N THR A 42 1.67 -17.74 2.27
CA THR A 42 2.06 -18.01 3.66
C THR A 42 2.41 -19.47 3.80
N LEU A 43 3.61 -19.73 4.32
CA LEU A 43 4.11 -21.03 4.78
C LEU A 43 4.13 -21.03 6.31
N SER A 44 4.56 -22.14 6.91
CA SER A 44 4.54 -22.32 8.38
C SER A 44 5.21 -21.18 9.14
N ASN A 45 6.42 -20.77 8.73
CA ASN A 45 7.18 -19.71 9.40
C ASN A 45 7.54 -18.52 8.51
N PHE A 46 7.10 -18.51 7.25
CA PHE A 46 7.48 -17.49 6.28
C PHE A 46 6.27 -17.04 5.45
N LYS A 47 6.07 -15.74 5.34
CA LYS A 47 5.01 -15.13 4.54
C LYS A 47 5.60 -14.10 3.60
N VAL A 48 5.11 -14.05 2.37
CA VAL A 48 5.47 -13.04 1.37
C VAL A 48 4.22 -12.32 0.91
N VAL A 49 4.28 -11.00 0.90
CA VAL A 49 3.24 -10.11 0.35
C VAL A 49 3.85 -9.36 -0.82
N LEU A 50 3.27 -9.51 -2.02
CA LEU A 50 3.64 -8.74 -3.20
C LEU A 50 2.72 -7.53 -3.33
N THR A 51 3.33 -6.35 -3.47
CA THR A 51 2.60 -5.08 -3.56
C THR A 51 3.15 -4.26 -4.73
N ALA A 52 2.26 -3.76 -5.58
CA ALA A 52 2.56 -2.71 -6.53
C ALA A 52 2.28 -1.35 -5.88
N THR A 53 3.22 -0.43 -5.96
CA THR A 53 3.05 0.96 -5.53
C THR A 53 3.16 1.87 -6.73
N ARG A 54 2.11 2.64 -7.01
CA ARG A 54 2.06 3.61 -8.11
C ARG A 54 3.10 4.70 -7.87
N LYS A 55 3.81 5.07 -8.94
CA LYS A 55 4.70 6.23 -8.99
C LYS A 55 3.99 7.37 -9.73
N GLN A 56 4.65 8.50 -9.93
CA GLN A 56 4.11 9.55 -10.79
C GLN A 56 3.84 8.95 -12.17
N THR A 57 2.68 9.22 -12.77
CA THR A 57 2.16 8.65 -14.03
C THR A 57 1.61 7.20 -13.93
N ASP A 58 1.80 6.39 -14.96
CA ASP A 58 1.26 5.03 -15.13
C ASP A 58 2.29 3.94 -14.81
N LEU A 59 3.38 4.33 -14.14
CA LEU A 59 4.43 3.44 -13.70
C LEU A 59 4.23 3.01 -12.24
N ALA A 60 4.78 1.85 -11.90
CA ALA A 60 4.68 1.22 -10.61
C ALA A 60 5.99 0.55 -10.23
N THR A 61 6.23 0.47 -8.92
CA THR A 61 7.28 -0.35 -8.33
C THR A 61 6.63 -1.53 -7.64
N VAL A 62 7.06 -2.74 -7.97
CA VAL A 62 6.61 -3.94 -7.25
C VAL A 62 7.62 -4.29 -6.17
N THR A 63 7.14 -4.56 -4.96
CA THR A 63 7.92 -5.03 -3.82
C THR A 63 7.37 -6.33 -3.27
N ALA A 64 8.26 -7.13 -2.71
CA ALA A 64 7.97 -8.33 -1.94
C ALA A 64 8.37 -8.09 -0.49
N ALA A 65 7.39 -7.99 0.40
CA ALA A 65 7.62 -7.93 1.85
C ALA A 65 7.63 -9.35 2.40
N GLY A 66 8.79 -9.78 2.91
CA GLY A 66 8.95 -11.06 3.60
C GLY A 66 8.74 -10.89 5.10
N TYR A 67 8.01 -11.82 5.70
CA TYR A 67 7.67 -11.82 7.12
C TYR A 67 8.01 -13.18 7.74
N ARG A 68 8.44 -13.15 9.00
CA ARG A 68 8.69 -14.35 9.81
C ARG A 68 7.62 -14.48 10.89
N SER A 69 7.17 -15.70 11.13
CA SER A 69 6.22 -15.99 12.21
C SER A 69 6.90 -15.85 13.57
N THR A 70 6.20 -15.24 14.52
CA THR A 70 6.62 -15.05 15.91
C THR A 70 5.43 -15.34 16.83
N SER A 71 5.65 -15.44 18.14
CA SER A 71 4.57 -15.59 19.14
C SER A 71 3.55 -14.44 19.10
N HIS A 72 3.95 -13.27 18.58
CA HIS A 72 3.11 -12.07 18.48
C HIS A 72 2.60 -11.82 17.05
N GLY A 73 2.67 -12.83 16.17
CA GLY A 73 2.24 -12.74 14.77
C GLY A 73 3.40 -12.54 13.79
N TRP A 74 3.13 -11.86 12.68
CA TRP A 74 4.07 -11.74 11.56
C TRP A 74 4.98 -10.53 11.71
N LYS A 75 6.29 -10.77 11.87
CA LYS A 75 7.31 -9.71 11.92
C LYS A 75 7.91 -9.53 10.53
N LEU A 76 7.90 -8.30 10.01
CA LEU A 76 8.58 -7.96 8.76
C LEU A 76 10.09 -8.21 8.94
N ILE A 77 10.68 -9.00 8.05
CA ILE A 77 12.12 -9.25 8.04
C ILE A 77 12.83 -8.38 7.00
N ALA A 78 12.30 -8.30 5.78
CA ALA A 78 12.80 -7.38 4.76
C ALA A 78 11.80 -7.19 3.63
N THR A 79 11.85 -6.02 3.01
CA THR A 79 11.14 -5.72 1.76
C THR A 79 12.13 -5.66 0.61
N LYS A 80 11.87 -6.40 -0.47
CA LYS A 80 12.74 -6.48 -1.65
C LYS A 80 12.01 -5.99 -2.89
N ARG A 81 12.68 -5.18 -3.71
CA ARG A 81 12.11 -4.72 -5.00
C ARG A 81 12.21 -5.81 -6.06
N ILE A 82 11.16 -5.94 -6.86
CA ILE A 82 11.07 -6.84 -8.01
C ILE A 82 11.25 -5.99 -9.27
N GLY A 83 12.30 -6.27 -10.06
CA GLY A 83 12.75 -5.37 -11.11
C GLY A 83 13.29 -4.03 -10.61
N GLY A 84 13.33 -3.05 -11.51
CA GLY A 84 13.69 -1.65 -11.28
C GLY A 84 12.56 -0.84 -10.63
N ALA A 85 12.88 0.37 -10.17
CA ALA A 85 11.86 1.31 -9.72
C ALA A 85 11.08 1.85 -10.93
N GLY A 86 9.75 1.90 -10.83
CA GLY A 86 8.92 2.38 -11.94
C GLY A 86 9.01 1.53 -13.21
N GLN A 87 9.51 0.29 -13.12
CA GLN A 87 9.64 -0.59 -14.30
C GLN A 87 8.30 -1.15 -14.76
N TRP A 88 7.30 -1.19 -13.89
CA TRP A 88 6.04 -1.89 -14.14
C TRP A 88 4.94 -0.93 -14.56
N PHE A 89 4.07 -1.34 -15.47
CA PHE A 89 2.89 -0.55 -15.81
C PHE A 89 1.79 -0.79 -14.78
N TRP A 90 1.31 0.28 -14.16
CA TRP A 90 0.36 0.26 -13.03
C TRP A 90 -0.93 -0.52 -13.33
N TYR A 91 -1.48 -0.36 -14.53
CA TYR A 91 -2.75 -0.96 -14.90
C TYR A 91 -2.64 -2.44 -15.33
N SER A 92 -1.49 -2.86 -15.83
CA SER A 92 -1.31 -4.20 -16.40
C SER A 92 -0.44 -5.13 -15.55
N VAL A 93 0.30 -4.61 -14.57
CA VAL A 93 1.15 -5.45 -13.74
C VAL A 93 0.33 -6.42 -12.90
N GLY A 94 0.58 -7.71 -13.12
CA GLY A 94 -0.08 -8.84 -12.49
C GLY A 94 0.89 -9.99 -12.31
N VAL A 95 0.48 -10.97 -11.52
CA VAL A 95 1.29 -12.17 -11.24
C VAL A 95 0.99 -13.22 -12.29
N CYS A 96 2.02 -13.67 -13.01
CA CYS A 96 1.94 -14.79 -13.93
C CYS A 96 2.25 -16.12 -13.24
N SER A 97 3.30 -16.13 -12.41
CA SER A 97 3.62 -17.27 -11.56
C SER A 97 4.24 -16.78 -10.26
N PHE A 98 3.96 -17.47 -9.15
CA PHE A 98 4.48 -17.12 -7.85
C PHE A 98 4.67 -18.35 -6.98
N THR A 99 5.92 -18.62 -6.62
CA THR A 99 6.31 -19.73 -5.76
C THR A 99 7.07 -19.19 -4.56
N VAL A 100 6.78 -19.71 -3.37
CA VAL A 100 7.48 -19.38 -2.14
C VAL A 100 8.01 -20.68 -1.54
N THR A 101 9.28 -20.67 -1.15
CA THR A 101 9.97 -21.85 -0.63
C THR A 101 10.58 -21.51 0.72
N GLN A 102 10.42 -22.43 1.67
CA GLN A 102 11.08 -22.39 2.97
C GLN A 102 12.03 -23.58 3.06
N PHE A 103 13.34 -23.31 3.04
CA PHE A 103 14.35 -24.36 3.17
C PHE A 103 14.79 -24.49 4.63
N LYS A 104 14.51 -25.67 5.20
CA LYS A 104 14.98 -26.08 6.52
C LYS A 104 15.93 -27.26 6.35
N PRO A 105 17.24 -27.04 6.27
CA PRO A 105 18.18 -28.13 6.20
C PRO A 105 18.12 -28.94 7.48
N THR A 106 17.96 -30.25 7.35
CA THR A 106 18.17 -31.20 8.45
C THR A 106 19.50 -31.88 8.16
N PRO A 107 20.63 -31.36 8.69
CA PRO A 107 21.94 -31.94 8.39
C PRO A 107 22.04 -33.35 8.99
N PRO A 108 22.65 -34.31 8.26
CA PRO A 108 23.02 -35.60 8.83
C PRO A 108 23.97 -35.44 10.03
N PRO A 109 24.01 -36.41 10.96
CA PRO A 109 24.98 -36.41 12.04
C PRO A 109 26.41 -36.27 11.50
N GLY A 110 27.17 -35.31 12.02
CA GLY A 110 28.56 -35.05 11.60
C GLY A 110 28.72 -34.13 10.37
N SER A 111 27.64 -33.61 9.78
CA SER A 111 27.72 -32.62 8.70
C SER A 111 27.73 -31.18 9.22
N PRO A 112 28.38 -30.23 8.51
CA PRO A 112 28.29 -28.82 8.86
C PRO A 112 26.84 -28.33 8.78
N SER A 113 26.43 -27.54 9.77
CA SER A 113 25.11 -26.92 9.80
C SER A 113 24.93 -26.01 8.59
N MET A 114 23.98 -26.33 7.71
CA MET A 114 23.61 -25.46 6.61
C MET A 114 22.62 -24.40 7.12
N GLU A 115 22.80 -23.15 6.71
CA GLU A 115 21.93 -22.06 7.15
C GLU A 115 20.54 -22.19 6.49
N PRO A 116 19.43 -22.12 7.24
CA PRO A 116 18.10 -22.03 6.67
C PRO A 116 17.98 -20.81 5.76
N TRP A 117 17.22 -20.93 4.68
CA TRP A 117 16.91 -19.78 3.82
C TRP A 117 15.48 -19.86 3.32
N ASP A 118 14.84 -18.71 3.28
CA ASP A 118 13.51 -18.55 2.71
C ASP A 118 13.65 -17.86 1.36
N SER A 119 12.77 -18.16 0.40
CA SER A 119 12.81 -17.51 -0.90
C SER A 119 11.46 -17.42 -1.57
N MET A 120 11.44 -16.65 -2.64
CA MET A 120 10.35 -16.65 -3.59
C MET A 120 10.87 -16.47 -5.00
N THR A 121 10.11 -16.99 -5.95
CA THR A 121 10.29 -16.80 -7.39
C THR A 121 8.97 -16.29 -7.96
N VAL A 122 9.03 -15.18 -8.68
CA VAL A 122 7.84 -14.54 -9.26
C VAL A 122 8.08 -14.14 -10.72
N SER A 123 7.14 -14.50 -11.60
CA SER A 123 7.03 -13.90 -12.93
C SER A 123 5.85 -12.93 -12.92
N LEU A 124 6.06 -11.75 -13.51
CA LEU A 124 5.07 -10.68 -13.58
C LEU A 124 4.76 -10.35 -15.04
N SER A 125 3.59 -9.80 -15.32
CA SER A 125 3.31 -9.18 -16.60
C SER A 125 3.96 -7.80 -16.69
N ALA A 126 4.73 -7.54 -17.75
CA ALA A 126 5.26 -6.20 -18.02
C ALA A 126 4.14 -5.27 -18.48
N ASP A 127 3.52 -5.60 -19.61
CA ASP A 127 2.39 -4.91 -20.20
C ASP A 127 1.50 -5.91 -20.98
N PRO A 128 0.31 -5.49 -21.48
CA PRO A 128 -0.59 -6.40 -22.20
C PRO A 128 -0.01 -6.96 -23.52
N ALA A 129 1.02 -6.33 -24.10
CA ALA A 129 1.62 -6.74 -25.37
C ALA A 129 2.79 -7.72 -25.18
N ILE A 130 3.64 -7.51 -24.19
CA ILE A 130 4.78 -8.37 -23.84
C ILE A 130 4.31 -9.59 -23.03
N GLY A 131 3.30 -9.42 -22.18
CA GLY A 131 2.84 -10.46 -21.28
C GLY A 131 3.86 -10.75 -20.17
N CYS A 132 4.03 -12.03 -19.84
CA CYS A 132 4.83 -12.49 -18.71
C CYS A 132 6.33 -12.44 -18.99
N VAL A 133 7.10 -11.83 -18.09
CA VAL A 133 8.56 -11.74 -18.22
C VAL A 133 9.27 -12.87 -17.46
N PRO A 134 10.57 -13.14 -17.75
CA PRO A 134 11.35 -14.10 -16.98
C PRO A 134 11.30 -13.83 -15.47
N PRO A 135 11.34 -14.89 -14.64
CA PRO A 135 11.06 -14.77 -13.22
C PRO A 135 12.20 -14.09 -12.44
N TYR A 136 11.82 -13.40 -11.38
CA TYR A 136 12.71 -12.83 -10.38
C TYR A 136 12.73 -13.71 -9.13
N THR A 137 13.93 -14.10 -8.69
CA THR A 137 14.12 -14.82 -7.43
C THR A 137 14.67 -13.89 -6.35
N LYS A 138 14.15 -14.02 -5.14
CA LYS A 138 14.62 -13.28 -3.95
C LYS A 138 14.73 -14.23 -2.75
N HIS A 139 15.75 -14.01 -1.92
CA HIS A 139 16.04 -14.82 -0.74
C HIS A 139 16.04 -13.98 0.53
N TRP A 140 15.51 -14.50 1.62
CA TRP A 140 15.54 -13.92 2.96
C TRP A 140 16.35 -14.81 3.91
N ARG A 141 16.99 -14.18 4.88
CA ARG A 141 17.69 -14.80 6.01
C ARG A 141 16.93 -14.44 7.29
#